data_AF-A0A482R5K3-F1
#
_entry.id   AF-A0A482R5K3-F1
#
_cell.length_a   1.000
_cell.length_b   1.000
_cell.length_c   1.000
_cell.angle_alpha   90.00
_cell.angle_beta   90.00
_cell.angle_gamma   90.00
#
_symmetry.space_group_name_H-M   'P 1'
#
loop_
_entity.id
_entity.type
_entity.pdbx_description
1 polymer ?
#
loop_
_entity_poly.entity_id
_entity_poly.type
_entity_poly.pdbx_seq_one_letter_code
_entity_poly.pdbx_strand_id
1 'polypeptide(L)'
;ILINRALVQLGLAAFRCGLWADAFNCLAEISGSGHTRELLGQIISVARPGVERDEDAEREERRNRVPYHMHINFELVDACALFASMFLELPKIAANKMENMRIRLFGKALESMEKRTFVGPPEGVRDTVVQAGVAILDGNWRKAVDLTLGMKVWQLWTARDLEGIRERLRKQIKNLALITYLHVYYCYYDSISMKSLCDTFELEPAAAHALVSKLVYEHAIQARLDQPTECLVVHRAPLSSLQTLALELADRVSDLVDFNDRLLSARLGRISAVDEYRGREGQSRSRRFDISKLNSAEAGGREYGYRGGRDNRPRTGGGAGGGYGGNRQYQGRNTGGGRYGTSTGGAMRARENV
;
A
#
# COMPACT_ATOMS: atom_id res chain seq x y z
N ILE A 1 -0.93 -20.15 4.17
CA ILE A 1 -1.72 -19.77 5.37
C ILE A 1 -0.88 -19.75 6.64
N LEU A 2 -0.25 -20.86 7.03
CA LEU A 2 0.47 -20.96 8.32
C LEU A 2 1.65 -19.98 8.42
N ILE A 3 2.42 -19.81 7.35
CA ILE A 3 3.50 -18.81 7.25
C ILE A 3 2.95 -17.39 7.43
N ASN A 4 1.90 -17.01 6.68
CA ASN A 4 1.27 -15.69 6.81
C ASN A 4 0.80 -15.41 8.24
N ARG A 5 0.23 -16.42 8.91
CA ARG A 5 -0.21 -16.32 10.30
C ARG A 5 0.96 -16.15 11.26
N ALA A 6 2.04 -16.91 11.08
CA ALA A 6 3.27 -16.76 11.88
C ALA A 6 3.90 -15.38 11.68
N LEU A 7 3.92 -14.89 10.43
CA LEU A 7 4.44 -13.58 10.06
C LEU A 7 3.62 -12.46 10.72
N VAL A 8 2.29 -12.54 10.68
CA VAL A 8 1.42 -11.59 11.40
C VAL A 8 1.68 -11.63 12.91
N GLN A 9 1.82 -12.81 13.51
CA GLN A 9 2.12 -12.90 14.95
C GLN A 9 3.48 -12.28 15.29
N LEU A 10 4.49 -12.47 14.44
CA LEU A 10 5.80 -11.84 14.60
C LEU A 10 5.70 -10.32 14.47
N GLY A 11 4.97 -9.81 13.47
CA GLY A 11 4.72 -8.38 13.30
C GLY A 11 3.99 -7.75 14.48
N LEU A 12 2.96 -8.44 15.02
CA LEU A 12 2.26 -7.99 16.23
C LEU A 12 3.19 -8.03 17.46
N ALA A 13 4.08 -9.01 17.57
CA ALA A 13 5.07 -9.06 18.64
C ALA A 13 6.09 -7.91 18.52
N ALA A 14 6.60 -7.63 17.32
CA ALA A 14 7.50 -6.51 17.05
C ALA A 14 6.84 -5.17 17.40
N PHE A 15 5.56 -4.99 17.06
CA PHE A 15 4.78 -3.80 17.41
C PHE A 15 4.68 -3.62 18.93
N ARG A 16 4.42 -4.71 19.67
CA ARG A 16 4.38 -4.68 21.14
C ARG A 16 5.73 -4.25 21.72
N CYS A 17 6.84 -4.69 21.14
CA CYS A 17 8.19 -4.29 21.54
C CYS A 17 8.57 -2.84 21.17
N GLY A 18 7.75 -2.12 20.38
CA GLY A 18 8.06 -0.77 19.91
C GLY A 18 8.99 -0.73 18.69
N LEU A 19 9.19 -1.86 18.01
CA LEU A 19 9.98 -1.95 16.78
C LEU A 19 9.07 -1.65 15.58
N TRP A 20 8.79 -0.37 15.37
CA TRP A 20 7.81 0.09 14.36
C TRP A 20 8.23 -0.25 12.92
N ALA A 21 9.52 -0.11 12.61
CA ALA A 21 10.06 -0.42 11.28
C ALA A 21 9.90 -1.91 10.93
N ASP A 22 10.28 -2.79 11.84
CA ASP A 22 10.17 -4.23 11.64
C ASP A 22 8.71 -4.69 11.61
N ALA A 23 7.87 -4.12 12.48
CA ALA A 23 6.43 -4.38 12.45
C ALA A 23 5.82 -3.98 11.10
N PHE A 24 6.19 -2.83 10.55
CA PHE A 24 5.74 -2.41 9.23
C PHE A 24 6.21 -3.37 8.14
N ASN A 25 7.50 -3.72 8.10
CA ASN A 25 8.05 -4.62 7.09
C ASN A 25 7.35 -5.99 7.08
N CYS A 26 6.96 -6.51 8.24
CA CYS A 26 6.19 -7.74 8.33
C CYS A 26 4.73 -7.55 7.90
N LEU A 27 4.05 -6.50 8.36
CA LEU A 27 2.60 -6.37 8.19
C LEU A 27 2.18 -5.70 6.87
N ALA A 28 3.07 -4.94 6.23
CA ALA A 28 2.74 -4.07 5.10
C ALA A 28 2.19 -4.83 3.88
N GLU A 29 2.78 -5.98 3.53
CA GLU A 29 2.32 -6.76 2.38
C GLU A 29 0.94 -7.38 2.62
N ILE A 30 0.71 -7.89 3.83
CA ILE A 30 -0.52 -8.60 4.18
C ILE A 30 -1.70 -7.62 4.31
N SER A 31 -1.49 -6.47 4.97
CA SER A 31 -2.52 -5.43 5.11
C SER A 31 -2.70 -4.64 3.80
N GLY A 32 -1.62 -4.38 3.07
CA GLY A 32 -1.64 -3.66 1.79
C GLY A 32 -2.31 -4.41 0.64
N SER A 33 -2.43 -5.73 0.74
CA SER A 33 -3.13 -6.56 -0.26
C SER A 33 -4.64 -6.27 -0.33
N GLY A 34 -5.26 -5.80 0.75
CA GLY A 34 -6.72 -5.68 0.88
C GLY A 34 -7.46 -7.01 1.09
N HIS A 35 -6.76 -8.16 1.05
CA HIS A 35 -7.32 -9.52 1.13
C HIS A 35 -6.86 -10.22 2.42
N THR A 36 -6.62 -9.46 3.50
CA THR A 36 -6.03 -9.91 4.76
C THR A 36 -6.78 -11.10 5.39
N ARG A 37 -8.12 -11.10 5.34
CA ARG A 37 -8.94 -12.20 5.89
C ARG A 37 -8.80 -13.51 5.10
N GLU A 38 -8.56 -13.41 3.80
CA GLU A 38 -8.36 -14.55 2.90
C GLU A 38 -6.95 -15.13 3.10
N LEU A 39 -5.93 -14.26 3.12
CA LEU A 39 -4.53 -14.64 3.33
C LEU A 39 -4.27 -15.33 4.69
N LEU A 40 -5.10 -15.02 5.69
CA LEU A 40 -5.08 -15.65 7.02
C LEU A 40 -5.93 -16.94 7.12
N GLY A 41 -6.63 -17.32 6.04
CA GLY A 41 -7.48 -18.52 5.99
C GLY A 41 -8.76 -18.40 6.82
N GLN A 42 -9.25 -17.18 7.07
CA GLN A 42 -10.43 -16.93 7.91
C GLN A 42 -11.72 -16.84 7.09
N ILE A 43 -11.65 -16.37 5.84
CA ILE A 43 -12.79 -16.19 4.93
C ILE A 43 -12.44 -16.78 3.55
N ILE A 44 -13.44 -17.27 2.81
CA ILE A 44 -13.30 -17.67 1.39
C ILE A 44 -13.19 -16.40 0.56
N SER A 45 -12.29 -16.42 -0.40
CA SER A 45 -12.02 -15.24 -1.20
C SER A 45 -13.27 -14.76 -1.94
N VAL A 46 -13.63 -13.49 -1.77
CA VAL A 46 -14.88 -12.96 -2.35
C VAL A 46 -14.61 -12.68 -3.82
N ALA A 47 -15.18 -13.47 -4.71
CA ALA A 47 -15.09 -13.23 -6.14
C ALA A 47 -15.70 -11.86 -6.49
N ARG A 48 -15.06 -11.16 -7.44
CA ARG A 48 -15.65 -9.95 -8.03
C ARG A 48 -17.00 -10.32 -8.67
N PRO A 49 -18.03 -9.47 -8.57
CA PRO A 49 -19.31 -9.73 -9.22
C PRO A 49 -19.11 -10.02 -10.72
N GLY A 50 -19.61 -11.17 -11.19
CA GLY A 50 -19.56 -11.57 -12.60
C GLY A 50 -18.45 -12.56 -13.01
N VAL A 51 -17.62 -13.03 -12.09
CA VAL A 51 -16.65 -14.12 -12.36
C VAL A 51 -17.15 -15.40 -11.68
N GLU A 52 -17.61 -16.36 -12.47
CA GLU A 52 -17.92 -17.72 -11.99
C GLU A 52 -16.62 -18.41 -11.53
N ARG A 53 -16.66 -19.04 -10.35
CA ARG A 53 -15.53 -19.77 -9.79
C ARG A 53 -15.61 -21.26 -10.13
N ASP A 54 -14.43 -21.88 -10.25
CA ASP A 54 -14.30 -23.33 -10.18
C ASP A 54 -14.79 -23.84 -8.81
N GLU A 55 -15.83 -24.67 -8.81
CA GLU A 55 -16.43 -25.25 -7.61
C GLU A 55 -15.42 -26.10 -6.80
N ASP A 56 -14.41 -26.64 -7.46
CA ASP A 56 -13.36 -27.43 -6.84
C ASP A 56 -12.38 -26.57 -6.02
N ALA A 57 -12.06 -25.37 -6.50
CA ALA A 57 -11.22 -24.42 -5.78
C ALA A 57 -11.90 -23.90 -4.50
N GLU A 58 -13.22 -23.64 -4.55
CA GLU A 58 -13.97 -23.23 -3.37
C GLU A 58 -14.06 -24.35 -2.31
N ARG A 59 -14.21 -25.60 -2.76
CA ARG A 59 -14.26 -26.77 -1.87
C ARG A 59 -12.93 -26.97 -1.14
N GLU A 60 -11.81 -26.72 -1.81
CA GLU A 60 -10.47 -26.78 -1.20
C GLU A 60 -10.20 -25.59 -0.26
N GLU A 61 -10.59 -24.37 -0.63
CA GLU A 61 -10.50 -23.20 0.27
C GLU A 61 -11.33 -23.39 1.54
N ARG A 62 -12.51 -24.02 1.44
CA ARG A 62 -13.36 -24.33 2.60
C ARG A 62 -12.69 -25.35 3.53
N ARG A 63 -11.93 -26.31 3.00
CA ARG A 63 -11.14 -27.28 3.78
C ARG A 63 -9.94 -26.63 4.46
N ASN A 64 -9.34 -25.62 3.84
CA ASN A 64 -8.15 -24.93 4.34
C ASN A 64 -8.45 -23.82 5.37
N ARG A 65 -9.70 -23.72 5.84
CA ARG A 65 -10.12 -22.70 6.83
C ARG A 65 -9.61 -23.04 8.22
N VAL A 66 -9.18 -22.01 8.94
CA VAL A 66 -8.89 -22.13 10.37
C VAL A 66 -10.18 -22.03 11.20
N PRO A 67 -10.31 -22.83 12.28
CA PRO A 67 -11.40 -22.69 13.24
C PRO A 67 -11.45 -21.30 13.87
N TYR A 68 -12.64 -20.87 14.30
CA TYR A 68 -12.88 -19.51 14.82
C TYR A 68 -11.99 -19.12 16.02
N HIS A 69 -11.73 -20.07 16.95
CA HIS A 69 -10.85 -19.82 18.09
C HIS A 69 -9.38 -19.58 17.71
N MET A 70 -9.00 -19.87 16.46
CA MET A 70 -7.68 -19.55 15.89
C MET A 70 -7.72 -18.27 15.04
N HIS A 71 -8.83 -17.56 14.96
CA HIS A 71 -8.89 -16.31 14.19
C HIS A 71 -8.07 -15.23 14.90
N ILE A 72 -7.29 -14.51 14.09
CA ILE A 72 -6.55 -13.32 14.50
C ILE A 72 -7.41 -12.14 14.05
N ASN A 73 -7.70 -11.19 14.93
CA ASN A 73 -8.51 -10.04 14.55
C ASN A 73 -7.80 -9.23 13.44
N PHE A 74 -8.36 -9.22 12.24
CA PHE A 74 -7.80 -8.50 11.09
C PHE A 74 -7.84 -6.97 11.29
N GLU A 75 -8.79 -6.43 12.06
CA GLU A 75 -8.85 -4.98 12.35
C GLU A 75 -7.68 -4.53 13.21
N LEU A 76 -7.24 -5.38 14.14
CA LEU A 76 -6.04 -5.15 14.94
C LEU A 76 -4.79 -5.17 14.07
N VAL A 77 -4.69 -6.12 13.15
CA VAL A 77 -3.57 -6.24 12.22
C VAL A 77 -3.49 -5.00 11.32
N ASP A 78 -4.62 -4.60 10.73
CA ASP A 78 -4.71 -3.39 9.92
C ASP A 78 -4.38 -2.12 10.71
N ALA A 79 -4.89 -2.01 11.96
CA ALA A 79 -4.55 -0.89 12.83
C ALA A 79 -3.04 -0.81 13.08
N CYS A 80 -2.41 -1.91 13.46
CA CYS A 80 -0.97 -1.95 13.76
C CYS A 80 -0.13 -1.63 12.51
N ALA A 81 -0.51 -2.17 11.35
CA ALA A 81 0.14 -1.89 10.08
C ALA A 81 0.03 -0.40 9.70
N LEU A 82 -1.17 0.19 9.85
CA LEU A 82 -1.40 1.60 9.56
C LEU A 82 -0.68 2.52 10.54
N PHE A 83 -0.62 2.19 11.84
CA PHE A 83 0.15 2.95 12.82
C PHE A 83 1.65 2.89 12.53
N ALA A 84 2.18 1.70 12.23
CA ALA A 84 3.59 1.55 11.88
C ALA A 84 3.94 2.30 10.59
N SER A 85 3.06 2.24 9.58
CA SER A 85 3.15 3.04 8.35
C SER A 85 3.13 4.53 8.63
N MET A 86 2.16 5.00 9.42
CA MET A 86 2.00 6.41 9.81
C MET A 86 3.27 6.94 10.47
N PHE A 87 3.85 6.18 11.42
CA PHE A 87 5.06 6.58 12.12
C PHE A 87 6.29 6.73 11.22
N LEU A 88 6.38 5.96 10.14
CA LEU A 88 7.50 6.02 9.18
C LEU A 88 7.26 7.04 8.07
N GLU A 89 6.01 7.22 7.66
CA GLU A 89 5.62 8.08 6.53
C GLU A 89 5.45 9.54 6.96
N LEU A 90 4.91 9.83 8.15
CA LEU A 90 4.61 11.20 8.58
C LEU A 90 5.81 12.17 8.51
N PRO A 91 7.01 11.84 9.04
CA PRO A 91 8.17 12.73 8.91
C PRO A 91 8.57 12.98 7.46
N LYS A 92 8.42 11.96 6.59
CA LYS A 92 8.78 12.05 5.16
C LYS A 92 7.78 12.88 4.36
N ILE A 93 6.50 12.74 4.68
CA ILE A 93 5.40 13.55 4.13
C ILE A 93 5.63 15.01 4.52
N ALA A 94 5.89 15.28 5.81
CA ALA A 94 6.16 16.63 6.30
C ALA A 94 7.41 17.26 5.65
N ALA A 95 8.45 16.47 5.37
CA ALA A 95 9.66 16.93 4.70
C ALA A 95 9.51 17.08 3.16
N ASN A 96 8.33 16.80 2.57
CA ASN A 96 8.09 16.74 1.12
C ASN A 96 9.07 15.83 0.35
N LYS A 97 9.72 14.86 1.02
CA LYS A 97 10.67 13.90 0.44
C LYS A 97 10.00 12.53 0.25
N MET A 98 9.03 12.48 -0.65
CA MET A 98 8.17 11.31 -0.86
C MET A 98 8.77 10.23 -1.79
N GLU A 99 9.96 10.47 -2.34
CA GLU A 99 10.42 9.79 -3.57
C GLU A 99 10.78 8.30 -3.41
N ASN A 100 11.00 7.80 -2.19
CA ASN A 100 11.66 6.49 -1.98
C ASN A 100 10.89 5.45 -1.14
N MET A 101 9.56 5.57 -0.95
CA MET A 101 8.77 4.58 -0.19
C MET A 101 8.11 3.54 -1.11
N ARG A 102 8.54 2.28 -0.99
CA ARG A 102 8.01 1.14 -1.78
C ARG A 102 6.54 0.81 -1.49
N ILE A 103 6.07 0.99 -0.24
CA ILE A 103 4.69 0.75 0.16
C ILE A 103 4.19 2.00 0.92
N ARG A 104 3.14 2.63 0.40
CA ARG A 104 2.49 3.84 0.94
C ARG A 104 1.11 3.47 1.49
N LEU A 105 1.07 2.85 2.66
CA LEU A 105 -0.18 2.37 3.26
C LEU A 105 -0.97 3.54 3.85
N PHE A 106 -0.30 4.35 4.66
CA PHE A 106 -0.85 5.55 5.26
C PHE A 106 -1.07 6.66 4.22
N GLY A 107 -0.10 6.93 3.34
CA GLY A 107 -0.23 7.95 2.31
C GLY A 107 -1.41 7.73 1.36
N LYS A 108 -1.69 6.48 0.97
CA LYS A 108 -2.89 6.16 0.18
C LYS A 108 -4.18 6.36 0.98
N ALA A 109 -4.18 6.03 2.28
CA ALA A 109 -5.32 6.26 3.15
C ALA A 109 -5.59 7.77 3.34
N LEU A 110 -4.53 8.58 3.45
CA LEU A 110 -4.61 10.03 3.51
C LEU A 110 -5.16 10.62 2.20
N GLU A 111 -4.61 10.25 1.05
CA GLU A 111 -5.13 10.68 -0.27
C GLU A 111 -6.60 10.27 -0.47
N SER A 112 -6.99 9.09 0.00
CA SER A 112 -8.39 8.64 -0.08
C SER A 112 -9.31 9.45 0.82
N MET A 113 -8.82 9.95 1.95
CA MET A 113 -9.58 10.82 2.86
C MET A 113 -9.69 12.23 2.30
N GLU A 114 -8.61 12.79 1.76
CA GLU A 114 -8.60 14.13 1.13
C GLU A 114 -9.55 14.22 -0.07
N LYS A 115 -9.70 13.12 -0.82
CA LYS A 115 -10.67 13.04 -1.93
C LYS A 115 -12.13 12.98 -1.48
N ARG A 116 -12.42 12.69 -0.21
CA ARG A 116 -13.80 12.70 0.30
C ARG A 116 -14.24 14.14 0.55
N THR A 117 -15.41 14.50 0.03
CA THR A 117 -15.99 15.85 0.18
C THR A 117 -16.47 16.15 1.61
N PHE A 118 -16.70 15.12 2.42
CA PHE A 118 -17.10 15.23 3.81
C PHE A 118 -16.24 14.34 4.69
N VAL A 119 -15.59 14.95 5.69
CA VAL A 119 -14.85 14.26 6.73
C VAL A 119 -15.67 14.36 8.02
N GLY A 120 -16.38 13.28 8.34
CA GLY A 120 -17.12 13.14 9.59
C GLY A 120 -16.24 12.73 10.77
N PRO A 121 -16.80 12.63 11.99
CA PRO A 121 -16.10 12.03 13.12
C PRO A 121 -15.68 10.59 12.81
N PRO A 122 -14.58 10.10 13.40
CA PRO A 122 -14.00 8.83 13.01
C PRO A 122 -14.84 7.67 13.58
N GLU A 123 -15.46 6.89 12.70
CA GLU A 123 -16.20 5.68 13.09
C GLU A 123 -15.35 4.42 12.89
N GLY A 124 -14.48 4.42 11.87
CA GLY A 124 -13.61 3.31 11.51
C GLY A 124 -12.23 3.40 12.14
N VAL A 125 -11.60 2.23 12.33
CA VAL A 125 -10.20 2.09 12.75
C VAL A 125 -9.27 2.88 11.82
N ARG A 126 -9.49 2.75 10.51
CA ARG A 126 -8.67 3.42 9.49
C ARG A 126 -8.84 4.94 9.53
N ASP A 127 -10.08 5.42 9.61
CA ASP A 127 -10.37 6.86 9.66
C ASP A 127 -9.81 7.49 10.94
N THR A 128 -9.87 6.79 12.07
CA THR A 128 -9.27 7.24 13.35
C THR A 128 -7.76 7.43 13.22
N VAL A 129 -7.05 6.49 12.60
CA VAL A 129 -5.60 6.58 12.38
C VAL A 129 -5.25 7.73 11.45
N VAL A 130 -6.00 7.91 10.35
CA VAL A 130 -5.75 9.01 9.40
C VAL A 130 -5.99 10.37 10.05
N GLN A 131 -7.08 10.53 10.81
CA GLN A 131 -7.35 11.76 11.56
C GLN A 131 -6.30 12.03 12.64
N ALA A 132 -5.82 10.99 13.33
CA ALA A 132 -4.70 11.14 14.26
C ALA A 132 -3.42 11.61 13.53
N GLY A 133 -3.15 11.10 12.33
CA GLY A 133 -2.04 11.53 11.50
C GLY A 133 -2.15 13.00 11.06
N VAL A 134 -3.34 13.45 10.65
CA VAL A 134 -3.60 14.88 10.35
C VAL A 134 -3.36 15.75 11.58
N ALA A 135 -3.86 15.33 12.74
CA ALA A 135 -3.62 16.06 13.99
C ALA A 135 -2.13 16.16 14.36
N ILE A 136 -1.31 15.15 14.01
CA ILE A 136 0.15 15.18 14.19
C ILE A 136 0.82 16.15 13.20
N LEU A 137 0.32 16.24 11.96
CA LEU A 137 0.79 17.22 10.97
C LEU A 137 0.50 18.66 11.44
N ASP A 138 -0.66 18.88 12.04
CA ASP A 138 -1.03 20.16 12.67
C ASP A 138 -0.24 20.45 13.98
N GLY A 139 0.58 19.51 14.45
CA GLY A 139 1.34 19.63 15.70
C GLY A 139 0.53 19.39 16.99
N ASN A 140 -0.75 18.99 16.89
CA ASN A 140 -1.60 18.70 18.04
C ASN A 140 -1.48 17.24 18.50
N TRP A 141 -0.44 16.97 19.30
CA TRP A 141 -0.17 15.64 19.82
C TRP A 141 -1.24 15.14 20.81
N ARG A 142 -1.92 16.03 21.55
CA ARG A 142 -2.95 15.65 22.54
C ARG A 142 -4.16 15.00 21.86
N LYS A 143 -4.69 15.66 20.83
CA LYS A 143 -5.80 15.10 20.02
C LYS A 143 -5.40 13.76 19.40
N ALA A 144 -4.18 13.65 18.89
CA ALA A 144 -3.70 12.39 18.33
C ALA A 144 -3.61 11.28 19.39
N VAL A 145 -3.11 11.58 20.59
CA VAL A 145 -3.06 10.63 21.71
C VAL A 145 -4.46 10.19 22.12
N ASP A 146 -5.42 11.10 22.21
CA ASP A 146 -6.80 10.76 22.60
C ASP A 146 -7.48 9.86 21.55
N LEU A 147 -7.34 10.19 20.26
CA LEU A 147 -7.85 9.38 19.15
C LEU A 147 -7.21 8.00 19.09
N THR A 148 -5.89 7.92 19.30
CA THR A 148 -5.18 6.63 19.29
C THR A 148 -5.54 5.78 20.50
N LEU A 149 -5.56 6.33 21.72
CA LEU A 149 -5.85 5.56 22.93
C LEU A 149 -7.33 5.18 23.07
N GLY A 150 -8.24 5.98 22.49
CA GLY A 150 -9.69 5.76 22.50
C GLY A 150 -10.17 4.57 21.65
N MET A 151 -9.30 3.95 20.86
CA MET A 151 -9.70 2.84 20.00
C MET A 151 -10.02 1.57 20.79
N LYS A 152 -11.18 0.96 20.48
CA LYS A 152 -11.64 -0.30 21.09
C LYS A 152 -10.72 -1.49 20.77
N VAL A 153 -9.96 -1.40 19.68
CA VAL A 153 -9.04 -2.42 19.18
C VAL A 153 -8.01 -2.86 20.24
N TRP A 154 -7.59 -1.95 21.12
CA TRP A 154 -6.59 -2.25 22.15
C TRP A 154 -7.10 -3.16 23.26
N GLN A 155 -8.43 -3.29 23.44
CA GLN A 155 -9.01 -4.20 24.44
C GLN A 155 -8.64 -5.67 24.20
N LEU A 156 -8.27 -6.02 22.96
CA LEU A 156 -7.82 -7.36 22.58
C LEU A 156 -6.44 -7.73 23.15
N TRP A 157 -5.68 -6.73 23.61
CA TRP A 157 -4.37 -6.90 24.25
C TRP A 157 -4.39 -6.75 25.76
N THR A 158 -5.57 -6.70 26.38
CA THR A 158 -5.72 -6.64 27.84
C THR A 158 -4.93 -7.70 28.59
N ALA A 159 -4.78 -8.91 28.03
CA ALA A 159 -3.98 -10.00 28.61
C ALA A 159 -2.46 -9.90 28.37
N ARG A 160 -1.96 -8.85 27.69
CA ARG A 160 -0.61 -8.80 27.09
C ARG A 160 0.06 -7.41 27.21
N ASP A 161 -0.04 -6.79 28.39
CA ASP A 161 0.57 -5.51 28.79
C ASP A 161 0.07 -4.30 28.01
N LEU A 162 -1.21 -3.96 28.22
CA LEU A 162 -1.85 -2.82 27.59
C LEU A 162 -1.20 -1.47 27.98
N GLU A 163 -0.88 -1.26 29.26
CA GLU A 163 -0.24 -0.03 29.73
C GLU A 163 1.09 0.24 29.01
N GLY A 164 1.96 -0.78 28.90
CA GLY A 164 3.29 -0.61 28.30
C GLY A 164 3.21 -0.26 26.81
N ILE A 165 2.23 -0.82 26.09
CA ILE A 165 2.01 -0.49 24.67
C ILE A 165 1.48 0.95 24.54
N ARG A 166 0.54 1.35 25.39
CA ARG A 166 -0.01 2.72 25.41
C ARG A 166 1.06 3.75 25.71
N GLU A 167 1.94 3.46 26.66
CA GLU A 167 3.07 4.34 26.99
C GLU A 167 4.05 4.47 25.81
N ARG A 168 4.42 3.35 25.17
CA ARG A 168 5.28 3.34 23.99
C ARG A 168 4.67 4.11 22.82
N LEU A 169 3.37 3.94 22.56
CA LEU A 169 2.64 4.69 21.54
C LEU A 169 2.60 6.18 21.88
N ARG A 170 2.30 6.56 23.13
CA ARG A 170 2.32 7.96 23.57
C ARG A 170 3.69 8.59 23.39
N LYS A 171 4.77 7.91 23.79
CA LYS A 171 6.14 8.39 23.61
C LYS A 171 6.47 8.56 22.12
N GLN A 172 6.10 7.60 21.29
CA GLN A 172 6.36 7.67 19.85
C GLN A 172 5.57 8.79 19.17
N ILE A 173 4.30 8.99 19.52
CA ILE A 173 3.47 10.09 18.99
C ILE A 173 4.06 11.45 19.38
N LYS A 174 4.50 11.62 20.64
CA LYS A 174 5.18 12.85 21.07
C LYS A 174 6.46 13.12 20.26
N ASN A 175 7.30 12.10 20.11
CA ASN A 175 8.54 12.20 19.33
C ASN A 175 8.25 12.59 17.88
N LEU A 176 7.25 11.95 17.26
CA LEU A 176 6.86 12.23 15.89
C LEU A 176 6.26 13.61 15.73
N ALA A 177 5.38 14.04 16.66
CA ALA A 177 4.78 15.36 16.62
C ALA A 177 5.84 16.47 16.68
N LEU A 178 6.90 16.30 17.48
CA LEU A 178 8.03 17.22 17.48
C LEU A 178 8.75 17.24 16.13
N ILE A 179 9.05 16.07 15.57
CA ILE A 179 9.75 15.96 14.28
C ILE A 179 8.91 16.58 13.14
N THR A 180 7.62 16.25 13.06
CA THR A 180 6.72 16.77 12.03
C THR A 180 6.50 18.27 12.21
N TYR A 181 6.32 18.74 13.44
CA TYR A 181 6.20 20.16 13.74
C TYR A 181 7.43 20.94 13.25
N LEU A 182 8.63 20.46 13.55
CA LEU A 182 9.85 21.08 13.05
C LEU A 182 9.91 21.04 11.51
N HIS A 183 9.53 19.93 10.87
CA HIS A 183 9.53 19.86 9.40
C HIS A 183 8.52 20.79 8.71
N VAL A 184 7.33 20.97 9.29
CA VAL A 184 6.29 21.83 8.72
C VAL A 184 6.61 23.30 8.99
N TYR A 185 7.03 23.62 10.22
CA TYR A 185 7.12 25.00 10.66
C TYR A 185 8.54 25.59 10.68
N TYR A 186 9.61 24.85 10.33
CA TYR A 186 10.98 25.42 10.34
C TYR A 186 11.11 26.68 9.48
N CYS A 187 10.31 26.81 8.43
CA CYS A 187 10.31 27.97 7.53
C CYS A 187 9.86 29.28 8.19
N TYR A 188 9.12 29.21 9.29
CA TYR A 188 8.54 30.38 9.96
C TYR A 188 9.37 30.87 11.15
N TYR A 189 10.38 30.12 11.56
CA TYR A 189 11.18 30.40 12.75
C TYR A 189 12.64 30.67 12.41
N ASP A 190 13.17 31.80 12.86
CA ASP A 190 14.60 32.10 12.77
C ASP A 190 15.39 31.44 13.93
N SER A 191 14.80 31.42 15.13
CA SER A 191 15.36 30.77 16.31
C SER A 191 14.27 30.14 17.18
N ILE A 192 14.53 28.95 17.70
CA ILE A 192 13.60 28.22 18.57
C ILE A 192 14.35 27.78 19.82
N SER A 193 13.82 28.10 21.01
CA SER A 193 14.41 27.62 22.27
C SER A 193 14.04 26.16 22.53
N MET A 194 15.00 25.36 23.01
CA MET A 194 14.75 23.96 23.37
C MET A 194 13.80 23.83 24.56
N LYS A 195 13.82 24.80 25.49
CA LYS A 195 12.93 24.84 26.66
C LYS A 195 11.47 24.95 26.22
N SER A 196 11.16 25.88 25.31
CA SER A 196 9.80 26.02 24.76
C SER A 196 9.31 24.75 24.04
N LEU A 197 10.20 24.04 23.34
CA LEU A 197 9.85 22.75 22.71
C LEU A 197 9.56 21.66 23.76
N CYS A 198 10.35 21.59 24.82
CA CYS A 198 10.13 20.63 25.90
C CYS A 198 8.80 20.87 26.61
N ASP A 199 8.46 22.13 26.86
CA ASP A 199 7.20 22.52 27.50
C ASP A 199 5.98 22.23 26.60
N THR A 200 6.10 22.52 25.30
CA THR A 200 5.00 22.33 24.34
C THR A 200 4.67 20.85 24.11
N PHE A 201 5.68 19.99 24.04
CA PHE A 201 5.51 18.56 23.79
C PHE A 201 5.56 17.68 25.05
N GLU A 202 5.79 18.28 26.22
CA GLU A 202 5.95 17.61 27.51
C GLU A 202 6.93 16.41 27.38
N LEU A 203 8.13 16.70 26.87
CA LEU A 203 9.20 15.74 26.62
C LEU A 203 10.38 16.00 27.54
N GLU A 204 11.13 14.94 27.83
CA GLU A 204 12.40 15.07 28.57
C GLU A 204 13.42 15.85 27.72
N PRO A 205 14.16 16.81 28.32
CA PRO A 205 15.10 17.66 27.57
C PRO A 205 16.19 16.86 26.87
N ALA A 206 16.66 15.76 27.48
CA ALA A 206 17.64 14.87 26.86
C ALA A 206 17.10 14.18 25.60
N ALA A 207 15.84 13.72 25.64
CA ALA A 207 15.19 13.08 24.50
C ALA A 207 14.92 14.09 23.37
N ALA A 208 14.44 15.29 23.69
CA ALA A 208 14.22 16.35 22.72
C ALA A 208 15.54 16.77 22.05
N HIS A 209 16.61 16.97 22.82
CA HIS A 209 17.94 17.28 22.30
C HIS A 209 18.46 16.19 21.37
N ALA A 210 18.33 14.91 21.74
CA ALA A 210 18.75 13.78 20.90
C ALA A 210 17.98 13.73 19.57
N LEU A 211 16.66 13.96 19.59
CA LEU A 211 15.84 13.97 18.37
C LEU A 211 16.22 15.14 17.44
N VAL A 212 16.34 16.35 17.99
CA VAL A 212 16.74 17.53 17.21
C VAL A 212 18.14 17.37 16.64
N SER A 213 19.10 16.86 17.43
CA SER A 213 20.46 16.59 16.98
C SER A 213 20.49 15.58 15.83
N LYS A 214 19.65 14.53 15.91
CA LYS A 214 19.49 13.56 14.84
C LYS A 214 18.95 14.19 13.55
N LEU A 215 17.95 15.06 13.64
CA LEU A 215 17.40 15.77 12.47
C LEU A 215 18.42 16.70 11.81
N VAL A 216 19.23 17.39 12.61
CA VAL A 216 20.32 18.24 12.12
C VAL A 216 21.40 17.40 11.43
N TYR A 217 21.77 16.26 12.02
CA TYR A 217 22.76 15.33 11.45
C TYR A 217 22.29 14.70 10.12
N GLU A 218 21.01 14.32 10.03
CA GLU A 218 20.41 13.80 8.79
C GLU A 218 20.22 14.87 7.69
N HIS A 219 20.62 16.12 7.96
CA HIS A 219 20.37 17.29 7.10
C HIS A 219 18.89 17.43 6.69
N ALA A 220 18.02 16.99 7.60
CA ALA A 220 16.58 17.06 7.41
C ALA A 220 16.08 18.51 7.58
N ILE A 221 16.78 19.30 8.41
CA ILE A 221 16.56 20.72 8.67
C ILE A 221 17.89 21.45 8.55
N GLN A 222 17.90 22.61 7.88
CA GLN A 222 19.08 23.47 7.75
C GLN A 222 19.26 24.36 8.98
N ALA A 223 19.43 23.74 10.14
CA ALA A 223 19.60 24.42 11.41
C ALA A 223 20.88 23.99 12.12
N ARG A 224 21.38 24.84 13.02
CA ARG A 224 22.45 24.50 13.97
C ARG A 224 21.93 24.63 15.38
N LEU A 225 22.36 23.72 16.23
CA LEU A 225 22.05 23.74 17.64
C LEU A 225 23.18 24.49 18.37
N ASP A 226 22.84 25.58 19.03
CA ASP A 226 23.77 26.34 19.86
C ASP A 226 23.72 25.80 21.30
N GLN A 227 24.86 25.29 21.77
CA GLN A 227 24.97 24.59 23.05
C GLN A 227 24.85 25.51 24.29
N PRO A 228 25.44 26.74 24.34
CA PRO A 228 25.30 27.61 25.51
C PRO A 228 23.91 28.24 25.64
N THR A 229 23.22 28.56 24.54
CA THR A 229 21.89 29.17 24.60
C THR A 229 20.75 28.16 24.55
N GLU A 230 21.05 26.88 24.28
CA GLU A 230 20.06 25.81 24.05
C GLU A 230 19.00 26.23 23.01
N CYS A 231 19.45 26.91 21.96
CA CYS A 231 18.60 27.41 20.89
C CYS A 231 18.95 26.75 19.56
N LEU A 232 17.92 26.40 18.80
CA LEU A 232 18.03 25.98 17.42
C LEU A 232 18.00 27.24 16.54
N VAL A 233 19.10 27.54 15.86
CA VAL A 233 19.22 28.67 14.93
C VAL A 233 19.09 28.13 13.50
N VAL A 234 18.11 28.63 12.75
CA VAL A 234 17.86 28.20 11.37
C VAL A 234 18.73 29.06 10.43
N HIS A 235 19.57 28.43 9.62
CA HIS A 235 20.62 29.12 8.87
C HIS A 235 20.25 29.49 7.43
N ARG A 236 19.02 29.18 6.98
CA ARG A 236 18.58 29.53 5.63
C ARG A 236 17.09 29.76 5.59
N ALA A 237 16.72 30.91 5.02
CA ALA A 237 15.38 31.10 4.51
C ALA A 237 15.07 29.96 3.52
N PRO A 238 13.85 29.40 3.56
CA PRO A 238 13.45 28.40 2.60
C PRO A 238 13.60 28.94 1.17
N LEU A 239 13.98 28.06 0.24
CA LEU A 239 13.97 28.39 -1.19
C LEU A 239 12.58 28.90 -1.57
N SER A 240 12.52 29.95 -2.39
CA SER A 240 11.23 30.42 -2.89
C SER A 240 10.57 29.33 -3.75
N SER A 241 9.24 29.36 -3.87
CA SER A 241 8.50 28.40 -4.71
C SER A 241 9.01 28.36 -6.15
N LEU A 242 9.47 29.50 -6.67
CA LEU A 242 10.09 29.58 -7.99
C LEU A 242 11.45 28.88 -8.01
N GLN A 243 12.29 29.07 -6.98
CA GLN A 243 13.58 28.40 -6.88
C GLN A 243 13.42 26.88 -6.74
N THR A 244 12.44 26.40 -5.97
CA THR A 244 12.16 24.96 -5.88
C THR A 244 11.69 24.38 -7.20
N LEU A 245 10.79 25.08 -7.92
CA LEU A 245 10.34 24.66 -9.25
C LEU A 245 11.46 24.70 -10.29
N ALA A 246 12.37 25.67 -10.19
CA ALA A 246 13.53 25.76 -11.08
C ALA A 246 14.51 24.60 -10.86
N LEU A 247 14.73 24.19 -9.60
CA LEU A 247 15.53 23.01 -9.26
C LEU A 247 14.86 21.72 -9.77
N GLU A 248 13.55 21.56 -9.53
CA GLU A 248 12.82 20.40 -10.03
C GLU A 248 12.86 20.33 -11.56
N LEU A 249 12.71 21.47 -12.25
CA LEU A 249 12.83 21.52 -13.71
C LEU A 249 14.25 21.19 -14.17
N ALA A 250 15.28 21.62 -13.45
CA ALA A 250 16.66 21.27 -13.77
C ALA A 250 16.88 19.75 -13.68
N ASP A 251 16.39 19.10 -12.62
CA ASP A 251 16.45 17.64 -12.47
C ASP A 251 15.68 16.93 -13.60
N ARG A 252 14.48 17.40 -13.94
CA ARG A 252 13.69 16.86 -15.06
C ARG A 252 14.37 17.03 -16.41
N VAL A 253 15.06 18.14 -16.63
CA VAL A 253 15.85 18.37 -17.86
C VAL A 253 17.03 17.42 -17.91
N SER A 254 17.72 17.18 -16.79
CA SER A 254 18.77 16.16 -16.70
C SER A 254 18.26 14.76 -17.01
N ASP A 255 17.12 14.36 -16.43
CA ASP A 255 16.45 13.08 -16.73
C ASP A 255 16.11 12.96 -18.23
N LEU A 256 15.66 14.06 -18.86
CA LEU A 256 15.34 14.10 -20.28
C LEU A 256 16.58 14.00 -21.17
N VAL A 257 17.70 14.61 -20.76
CA VAL A 257 18.98 14.46 -21.47
C VAL A 257 19.44 13.00 -21.41
N ASP A 258 19.41 12.38 -20.23
CA ASP A 258 19.74 10.95 -20.07
C ASP A 258 18.82 10.06 -20.91
N PHE A 259 17.53 10.37 -20.96
CA PHE A 259 16.57 9.66 -21.80
C PHE A 259 16.86 9.82 -23.30
N ASN A 260 17.21 11.04 -23.74
CA ASN A 260 17.61 11.32 -25.11
C ASN A 260 18.89 10.58 -25.49
N ASP A 261 19.89 10.53 -24.61
CA ASP A 261 21.14 9.81 -24.83
C ASP A 261 20.92 8.30 -24.93
N ARG A 262 20.00 7.74 -24.13
CA ARG A 262 19.58 6.33 -24.26
C ARG A 262 18.89 6.06 -25.59
N LEU A 263 18.02 6.95 -26.04
CA LEU A 263 17.35 6.83 -27.34
C LEU A 263 18.33 6.98 -28.51
N LEU A 264 19.25 7.94 -28.45
CA LEU A 264 20.32 8.12 -29.44
C LEU A 264 21.24 6.90 -29.47
N SER A 265 21.63 6.36 -28.33
CA SER A 265 22.42 5.12 -28.23
C SER A 265 21.68 3.93 -28.85
N ALA A 266 20.37 3.80 -28.62
CA ALA A 266 19.56 2.74 -29.24
C ALA A 266 19.43 2.92 -30.77
N ARG A 267 19.39 4.16 -31.26
CA ARG A 267 19.30 4.48 -32.69
C ARG A 267 20.65 4.32 -33.40
N LEU A 268 21.74 4.75 -32.78
CA LEU A 268 23.11 4.66 -33.30
C LEU A 268 23.70 3.25 -33.13
N GLY A 269 23.33 2.51 -32.09
CA GLY A 269 23.68 1.10 -31.91
C GLY A 269 23.10 0.18 -32.98
N ARG A 270 22.03 0.60 -33.69
CA ARG A 270 21.56 -0.06 -34.92
C ARG A 270 22.36 0.32 -36.17
N ILE A 271 23.10 1.42 -36.14
CA ILE A 271 23.93 1.90 -37.26
C ILE A 271 25.36 1.33 -37.14
N SER A 272 25.86 1.11 -35.91
CA SER A 272 27.20 0.54 -35.67
C SER A 272 27.35 -0.95 -36.03
N ALA A 273 26.24 -1.67 -36.25
CA ALA A 273 26.28 -3.08 -36.66
C ALA A 273 26.56 -3.30 -38.16
N VAL A 274 26.60 -2.24 -38.98
CA VAL A 274 26.76 -2.35 -40.43
C VAL A 274 28.24 -2.24 -40.87
N ASP A 275 29.13 -1.69 -40.04
CA ASP A 275 30.53 -1.40 -40.45
C ASP A 275 31.61 -2.34 -39.85
N GLU A 276 31.27 -3.23 -38.91
CA GLU A 276 32.25 -4.15 -38.30
C GLU A 276 32.37 -5.53 -38.99
N TYR A 277 31.61 -5.79 -40.07
CA TYR A 277 31.61 -7.08 -40.78
C TYR A 277 32.49 -7.13 -42.03
N ARG A 278 33.67 -6.49 -42.02
CA ARG A 278 34.65 -6.61 -43.11
C ARG A 278 36.09 -6.99 -42.72
N GLY A 279 36.32 -7.46 -41.51
CA GLY A 279 37.68 -7.84 -41.11
C GLY A 279 37.81 -8.74 -39.90
N ARG A 280 37.29 -9.97 -39.93
CA ARG A 280 37.92 -11.10 -39.20
C ARG A 280 37.38 -12.45 -39.64
N GLU A 281 38.12 -13.09 -40.53
CA GLU A 281 38.07 -14.55 -40.70
C GLU A 281 38.50 -15.24 -39.39
N GLY A 282 37.86 -16.37 -39.07
CA GLY A 282 38.47 -17.40 -38.23
C GLY A 282 37.72 -17.76 -36.95
N GLN A 283 37.00 -18.87 -37.05
CA GLN A 283 36.76 -19.89 -36.01
C GLN A 283 35.58 -19.77 -35.03
N SER A 284 34.83 -20.88 -35.04
CA SER A 284 34.03 -21.46 -33.96
C SER A 284 32.55 -21.07 -33.86
N ARG A 285 31.81 -21.79 -34.72
CA ARG A 285 30.41 -22.20 -34.57
C ARG A 285 30.16 -22.84 -33.18
N SER A 286 29.21 -22.33 -32.40
CA SER A 286 28.16 -23.15 -31.76
C SER A 286 27.11 -22.29 -31.06
N ARG A 287 25.84 -22.55 -31.38
CA ARG A 287 24.58 -22.13 -30.71
C ARG A 287 24.14 -20.68 -30.90
N ARG A 288 23.74 -20.32 -32.13
CA ARG A 288 22.70 -19.30 -32.36
C ARG A 288 21.33 -19.97 -32.31
N PHE A 289 20.54 -19.61 -31.31
CA PHE A 289 19.09 -19.76 -31.34
C PHE A 289 18.56 -18.79 -32.42
N ASP A 290 17.93 -19.31 -33.47
CA ASP A 290 17.44 -18.51 -34.60
C ASP A 290 16.18 -17.71 -34.21
N ILE A 291 16.39 -16.42 -33.96
CA ILE A 291 15.34 -15.39 -33.78
C ILE A 291 14.75 -14.94 -35.14
N SER A 292 15.14 -15.55 -36.27
CA SER A 292 14.68 -15.15 -37.61
C SER A 292 13.30 -15.72 -38.01
N LYS A 293 12.60 -16.45 -37.14
CA LYS A 293 11.26 -17.01 -37.41
C LYS A 293 10.09 -16.26 -36.78
N LEU A 294 10.32 -15.12 -36.11
CA LEU A 294 9.27 -14.35 -35.45
C LEU A 294 8.84 -13.06 -36.19
N ASN A 295 9.48 -12.68 -37.30
CA ASN A 295 9.16 -11.46 -38.06
C ASN A 295 8.55 -11.71 -39.44
N SER A 296 7.95 -12.86 -39.69
CA SER A 296 7.20 -13.12 -40.94
C SER A 296 5.73 -12.71 -40.87
N ALA A 297 5.30 -12.03 -39.81
CA ALA A 297 3.89 -11.73 -39.55
C ALA A 297 3.64 -10.23 -39.34
N GLU A 298 4.09 -9.38 -40.26
CA GLU A 298 3.39 -8.11 -40.53
C GLU A 298 3.98 -7.40 -41.77
N ALA A 299 3.10 -6.79 -42.56
CA ALA A 299 3.34 -5.97 -43.75
C ALA A 299 3.48 -6.71 -45.11
N GLY A 300 2.31 -7.02 -45.69
CA GLY A 300 2.16 -7.31 -47.12
C GLY A 300 0.68 -7.27 -47.52
N GLY A 301 0.12 -6.07 -47.65
CA GLY A 301 -1.23 -5.87 -48.20
C GLY A 301 -1.25 -5.95 -49.74
N ARG A 302 -2.47 -6.20 -50.27
CA ARG A 302 -2.90 -6.25 -51.69
C ARG A 302 -2.51 -7.57 -52.39
N GLU A 303 -3.30 -8.24 -53.22
CA GLU A 303 -4.59 -8.01 -53.88
C GLU A 303 -4.87 -9.27 -54.75
N TYR A 304 -6.14 -9.56 -55.06
CA TYR A 304 -6.74 -10.54 -56.01
C TYR A 304 -5.93 -11.73 -56.59
N GLY A 305 -6.53 -12.92 -56.57
CA GLY A 305 -6.29 -13.91 -57.64
C GLY A 305 -6.50 -15.40 -57.32
N TYR A 306 -7.69 -15.90 -57.67
CA TYR A 306 -7.96 -17.19 -58.33
C TYR A 306 -7.11 -18.45 -58.06
N ARG A 307 -7.86 -19.53 -57.80
CA ARG A 307 -7.70 -20.93 -58.30
C ARG A 307 -6.69 -21.87 -57.64
N GLY A 308 -7.20 -23.07 -57.37
CA GLY A 308 -6.49 -24.32 -57.65
C GLY A 308 -6.18 -25.16 -56.42
N GLY A 309 -7.05 -26.12 -56.12
CA GLY A 309 -6.85 -27.06 -55.03
C GLY A 309 -5.75 -28.08 -55.29
N ARG A 310 -5.44 -28.85 -54.25
CA ARG A 310 -5.17 -30.28 -54.39
C ARG A 310 -5.26 -30.97 -53.04
N ASP A 311 -6.11 -31.99 -53.01
CA ASP A 311 -6.20 -33.03 -52.01
C ASP A 311 -4.85 -33.69 -51.72
N ASN A 312 -4.60 -33.95 -50.42
CA ASN A 312 -4.00 -35.20 -49.99
C ASN A 312 -4.15 -35.38 -48.46
N ARG A 313 -5.14 -36.18 -48.06
CA ARG A 313 -5.18 -36.92 -46.80
C ARG A 313 -5.46 -38.39 -47.10
N PRO A 314 -4.64 -39.32 -46.62
CA PRO A 314 -5.11 -40.58 -46.07
C PRO A 314 -5.39 -40.39 -44.56
N ARG A 315 -6.53 -40.87 -44.03
CA ARG A 315 -6.71 -42.24 -43.46
C ARG A 315 -5.77 -42.45 -42.27
N THR A 316 -6.13 -42.95 -41.09
CA THR A 316 -7.26 -43.66 -40.45
C THR A 316 -6.78 -43.71 -38.97
N GLY A 317 -7.52 -43.88 -37.88
CA GLY A 317 -8.89 -44.25 -37.53
C GLY A 317 -8.85 -44.37 -35.99
N GLY A 318 -9.90 -43.98 -35.30
CA GLY A 318 -10.81 -44.94 -34.67
C GLY A 318 -10.50 -45.00 -33.16
N GLY A 319 -11.45 -45.00 -32.24
CA GLY A 319 -12.89 -45.14 -32.33
C GLY A 319 -13.38 -45.78 -31.02
N ALA A 320 -14.70 -45.67 -30.80
CA ALA A 320 -15.52 -46.27 -29.73
C ALA A 320 -15.45 -45.58 -28.36
N GLY A 321 -16.55 -45.26 -27.69
CA GLY A 321 -17.96 -45.56 -27.94
C GLY A 321 -18.69 -45.77 -26.60
N GLY A 322 -19.99 -45.47 -26.54
CA GLY A 322 -20.84 -45.95 -25.44
C GLY A 322 -21.92 -44.98 -24.99
N GLY A 323 -23.03 -44.94 -25.72
CA GLY A 323 -24.30 -44.36 -25.28
C GLY A 323 -25.39 -45.43 -25.25
N TYR A 324 -26.02 -45.61 -24.09
CA TYR A 324 -27.27 -46.31 -23.75
C TYR A 324 -27.64 -45.78 -22.34
N GLY A 325 -28.85 -45.50 -21.89
CA GLY A 325 -30.22 -45.66 -22.36
C GLY A 325 -31.15 -45.55 -21.13
N GLY A 326 -32.35 -44.97 -21.30
CA GLY A 326 -33.63 -45.41 -20.70
C GLY A 326 -33.90 -45.41 -19.17
N ASN A 327 -34.89 -44.60 -18.78
CA ASN A 327 -35.99 -44.83 -17.82
C ASN A 327 -35.72 -45.16 -16.34
N ARG A 328 -36.20 -44.29 -15.43
CA ARG A 328 -37.19 -44.67 -14.40
C ARG A 328 -37.92 -43.46 -13.79
N GLN A 329 -39.25 -43.50 -13.85
CA GLN A 329 -40.19 -42.70 -13.06
C GLN A 329 -40.02 -42.98 -11.56
N TYR A 330 -40.14 -41.96 -10.71
CA TYR A 330 -40.80 -42.10 -9.41
C TYR A 330 -41.36 -40.76 -8.93
N GLN A 331 -42.54 -40.86 -8.32
CA GLN A 331 -43.42 -39.82 -7.80
C GLN A 331 -42.79 -38.98 -6.68
N GLY A 332 -43.31 -37.77 -6.48
CA GLY A 332 -43.12 -37.04 -5.23
C GLY A 332 -43.45 -35.55 -5.28
N ARG A 333 -44.71 -35.20 -5.58
CA ARG A 333 -45.24 -33.84 -5.40
C ARG A 333 -45.67 -33.68 -3.94
N ASN A 334 -44.98 -32.85 -3.16
CA ASN A 334 -45.62 -32.04 -2.12
C ASN A 334 -44.77 -30.84 -1.67
N THR A 335 -45.42 -29.67 -1.63
CA THR A 335 -45.26 -28.51 -0.71
C THR A 335 -43.84 -28.07 -0.30
N GLY A 336 -43.44 -26.79 -0.39
CA GLY A 336 -44.14 -25.53 -0.55
C GLY A 336 -43.28 -24.43 0.11
N GLY A 337 -43.34 -23.18 -0.38
CA GLY A 337 -42.85 -22.02 0.37
C GLY A 337 -42.14 -20.95 -0.45
N GLY A 338 -42.68 -19.72 -0.42
CA GLY A 338 -42.04 -18.49 -0.94
C GLY A 338 -42.91 -17.77 -1.96
N ARG A 339 -43.97 -17.05 -1.56
CA ARG A 339 -43.95 -15.62 -1.21
C ARG A 339 -43.08 -14.76 -2.16
N TYR A 340 -43.73 -14.20 -3.18
CA TYR A 340 -43.36 -12.90 -3.73
C TYR A 340 -44.22 -11.84 -3.05
N GLY A 341 -43.56 -10.80 -2.55
CA GLY A 341 -44.21 -9.60 -2.07
C GLY A 341 -44.35 -8.57 -3.19
N THR A 342 -45.38 -7.74 -3.06
CA THR A 342 -45.38 -6.38 -3.62
C THR A 342 -46.41 -5.55 -2.87
N SER A 343 -45.97 -4.54 -2.14
CA SER A 343 -46.74 -3.32 -1.95
C SER A 343 -45.81 -2.20 -1.50
N THR A 344 -45.47 -1.39 -2.49
CA THR A 344 -45.12 0.02 -2.38
C THR A 344 -46.34 0.83 -1.92
N GLY A 345 -46.12 1.88 -1.12
CA GLY A 345 -47.13 2.91 -0.85
C GLY A 345 -46.84 3.69 0.43
N GLY A 346 -46.30 4.90 0.30
CA GLY A 346 -45.90 5.76 1.40
C GLY A 346 -46.99 6.68 1.98
N ALA A 347 -46.54 7.41 3.01
CA ALA A 347 -46.99 8.71 3.51
C ALA A 347 -48.40 8.86 4.11
N MET A 348 -48.49 9.14 5.41
CA MET A 348 -48.72 10.50 5.94
C MET A 348 -49.01 10.51 7.47
N ARG A 349 -48.30 11.43 8.14
CA ARG A 349 -48.72 12.37 9.20
C ARG A 349 -49.44 11.91 10.48
N ALA A 350 -48.75 12.24 11.59
CA ALA A 350 -49.14 13.11 12.70
C ALA A 350 -50.32 12.69 13.59
N ARG A 351 -49.98 12.38 14.85
CA ARG A 351 -50.88 12.41 16.00
C ARG A 351 -50.48 13.57 16.92
N GLU A 352 -51.45 14.40 17.25
CA GLU A 352 -51.44 15.36 18.36
C GLU A 352 -52.73 15.14 19.17
N ASN A 353 -52.59 15.27 20.49
CA ASN A 353 -53.60 15.51 21.53
C ASN A 353 -54.64 14.42 21.85
N VAL A 354 -54.55 13.83 23.05
CA VAL A 354 -55.23 14.26 24.30
C VAL A 354 -54.37 13.83 25.48
#